data_AF-A0A7J0CGJ7-F1
#
_entry.id   AF-A0A7J0CGJ7-F1
#
_cell.length_a   1.000
_cell.length_b   1.000
_cell.length_c   1.000
_cell.angle_alpha   90.00
_cell.angle_beta   90.00
_cell.angle_gamma   90.00
#
_symmetry.space_group_name_H-M   'P 1'
#
loop_
_entity.id
_entity.type
_entity.pdbx_description
1 polymer ?
#
loop_
_entity_poly.entity_id
_entity_poly.type
_entity_poly.pdbx_seq_one_letter_code
_entity_poly.pdbx_strand_id
1 'polypeptide(L)'
;MEAAPGGGRLRLRHQRAAAPCVRGPLLREVALASHPLFDTRRRKDRSRFALAVSGGDGHHTVLAWAEIDADFGDAPVLLATRLDDEDLDAAGSQLVVPVDRCGARYISAITRVWVGAWPGHGNRRLRVRTGIIGLAARLK
;
A
#
# COMPACT_ATOMS: atom_id res chain seq x y z
N MET A 1 -27.44 51.85 -27.10
CA MET A 1 -26.33 51.39 -27.94
C MET A 1 -25.09 51.65 -27.12
N GLU A 2 -24.39 50.71 -26.50
CA GLU A 2 -24.29 49.26 -26.62
C GLU A 2 -23.60 48.76 -25.34
N ALA A 3 -24.07 47.63 -24.80
CA ALA A 3 -23.40 46.88 -23.73
C ALA A 3 -22.19 46.15 -24.35
N ALA A 4 -21.05 45.92 -23.70
CA ALA A 4 -20.83 44.95 -22.62
C ALA A 4 -19.27 44.80 -22.43
N PRO A 5 -18.71 43.76 -21.76
CA PRO A 5 -17.95 43.95 -20.53
C PRO A 5 -16.51 43.36 -20.58
N GLY A 6 -15.69 43.67 -19.57
CA GLY A 6 -14.34 43.11 -19.44
C GLY A 6 -13.99 42.66 -18.01
N GLY A 7 -14.98 42.21 -17.23
CA GLY A 7 -14.77 41.63 -15.90
C GLY A 7 -14.11 40.26 -16.02
N GLY A 8 -12.79 40.23 -16.13
CA GLY A 8 -11.97 39.03 -16.12
C GLY A 8 -12.21 38.23 -14.84
N ARG A 9 -13.08 37.23 -14.93
CA ARG A 9 -13.15 36.15 -13.95
C ARG A 9 -11.82 35.43 -13.97
N LEU A 10 -10.94 35.78 -13.02
CA LEU A 10 -9.80 34.95 -12.64
C LEU A 10 -10.35 33.60 -12.18
N ARG A 11 -10.48 32.66 -13.13
CA ARG A 11 -10.62 31.25 -12.81
C ARG A 11 -9.31 30.88 -12.13
N LEU A 12 -9.33 30.85 -10.79
CA LEU A 12 -8.39 30.08 -9.98
C LEU A 12 -8.53 28.63 -10.45
N ARG A 13 -7.77 28.28 -11.50
CA ARG A 13 -7.48 26.89 -11.82
C ARG A 13 -6.79 26.39 -10.56
N HIS A 14 -7.49 25.58 -9.77
CA HIS A 14 -6.84 24.66 -8.85
C HIS A 14 -5.83 23.90 -9.72
N GLN A 15 -4.57 24.36 -9.71
CA GLN A 15 -3.48 23.56 -10.22
C GLN A 15 -3.48 22.35 -9.32
N ARG A 16 -4.07 21.26 -9.80
CA ARG A 16 -3.93 19.97 -9.17
C ARG A 16 -2.43 19.73 -9.16
N ALA A 17 -1.82 19.80 -7.97
CA ALA A 17 -0.41 19.50 -7.82
C ALA A 17 -0.14 18.19 -8.55
N ALA A 18 0.85 18.18 -9.45
CA ALA A 18 1.26 16.96 -10.11
C ALA A 18 1.57 15.92 -9.03
N ALA A 19 1.19 14.65 -9.27
CA ALA A 19 1.57 13.60 -8.36
C ALA A 19 3.11 13.52 -8.29
N PRO A 20 3.69 13.27 -7.10
CA PRO A 20 5.14 13.22 -6.97
C PRO A 20 5.76 12.22 -7.95
N CYS A 21 6.90 12.56 -8.54
CA CYS A 21 7.64 11.60 -9.36
C CYS A 21 8.42 10.66 -8.43
N VAL A 22 8.00 9.39 -8.37
CA VAL A 22 8.59 8.39 -7.48
C VAL A 22 9.42 7.42 -8.30
N ARG A 23 10.68 7.20 -7.92
CA ARG A 23 11.55 6.21 -8.54
C ARG A 23 12.17 5.28 -7.48
N GLY A 24 12.26 4.01 -7.84
CA GLY A 24 12.79 2.94 -7.00
C GLY A 24 12.26 1.58 -7.43
N PRO A 25 12.83 0.47 -6.93
CA PRO A 25 12.33 -0.86 -7.22
C PRO A 25 10.95 -1.09 -6.58
N LEU A 26 10.22 -2.06 -7.12
CA LEU A 26 9.00 -2.53 -6.48
C LEU A 26 9.35 -3.29 -5.21
N LEU A 27 8.58 -3.08 -4.14
CA LEU A 27 8.79 -3.77 -2.87
C LEU A 27 8.77 -5.30 -3.07
N ARG A 28 7.92 -5.80 -3.98
CA ARG A 28 7.84 -7.24 -4.30
C ARG A 28 9.17 -7.78 -4.84
N GLU A 29 9.88 -7.00 -5.66
CA GLU A 29 11.14 -7.43 -6.30
C GLU A 29 12.24 -7.48 -5.26
N VAL A 30 12.33 -6.46 -4.41
CA VAL A 30 13.25 -6.43 -3.26
C VAL A 30 12.98 -7.60 -2.33
N ALA A 31 11.71 -7.86 -2.01
CA ALA A 31 11.33 -8.96 -1.13
C ALA A 31 11.63 -10.33 -1.76
N LEU A 32 11.38 -10.53 -3.05
CA LEU A 32 11.71 -11.78 -3.75
C LEU A 32 13.23 -12.01 -3.80
N ALA A 33 14.03 -10.96 -3.96
CA ALA A 33 15.49 -11.04 -3.94
C ALA A 33 16.05 -11.50 -2.57
N SER A 34 15.26 -11.40 -1.50
CA SER A 34 15.63 -11.96 -0.18
C SER A 34 15.44 -13.48 -0.06
N HIS A 35 14.89 -14.13 -1.09
CA HIS A 35 14.57 -15.56 -1.13
C HIS A 35 13.60 -15.99 -0.01
N PRO A 36 12.35 -15.49 -0.02
CA PRO A 36 11.38 -15.79 1.04
C PRO A 36 11.00 -17.28 1.04
N LEU A 37 10.63 -17.79 2.22
CA LEU A 37 10.46 -19.22 2.50
C LEU A 37 9.18 -19.88 1.91
N PHE A 38 8.55 -19.29 0.87
CA PHE A 38 7.39 -19.89 0.20
C PHE A 38 7.69 -20.34 -1.22
N ASP A 39 6.93 -21.33 -1.70
CA ASP A 39 6.95 -21.71 -3.12
C ASP A 39 6.29 -20.59 -3.95
N THR A 40 7.12 -19.84 -4.66
CA THR A 40 6.69 -18.72 -5.51
C THR A 40 5.76 -19.15 -6.65
N ARG A 41 5.65 -20.44 -6.97
CA ARG A 41 4.76 -20.98 -8.01
C ARG A 41 3.38 -21.33 -7.46
N ARG A 42 3.25 -21.50 -6.14
CA ARG A 42 1.99 -21.89 -5.48
C ARG A 42 1.24 -20.69 -4.92
N ARG A 43 0.25 -20.20 -5.67
CA ARG A 43 -0.58 -19.04 -5.28
C ARG A 43 -1.13 -19.13 -3.85
N LYS A 44 -1.59 -20.32 -3.43
CA LYS A 44 -2.13 -20.57 -2.08
C LYS A 44 -1.11 -20.43 -0.96
N ASP A 45 0.17 -20.65 -1.24
CA ASP A 45 1.22 -20.52 -0.24
C ASP A 45 1.61 -19.05 -0.10
N ARG A 46 1.76 -18.34 -1.23
CA ARG A 46 2.04 -16.89 -1.26
C ARG A 46 1.00 -16.06 -0.52
N SER A 47 -0.28 -16.43 -0.60
CA SER A 47 -1.38 -15.68 0.04
C SER A 47 -1.37 -15.72 1.57
N ARG A 48 -0.47 -16.48 2.20
CA ARG A 48 -0.34 -16.59 3.66
C ARG A 48 0.77 -15.72 4.24
N PHE A 49 1.51 -15.01 3.40
CA PHE A 49 2.66 -14.22 3.81
C PHE A 49 2.31 -12.76 4.02
N ALA A 50 3.07 -12.11 4.87
CA ALA A 50 3.00 -10.69 5.14
C ALA A 50 4.40 -10.07 5.05
N LEU A 51 4.42 -8.77 4.78
CA LEU A 51 5.58 -7.91 4.87
C LEU A 51 5.39 -6.95 6.04
N ALA A 52 6.40 -6.79 6.87
CA ALA A 52 6.46 -5.74 7.87
C ALA A 52 7.60 -4.78 7.53
N VAL A 53 7.28 -3.49 7.43
CA VAL A 53 8.24 -2.43 7.07
C VAL A 53 8.41 -1.50 8.28
N SER A 54 9.66 -1.17 8.59
CA SER A 54 10.03 -0.33 9.74
C SER A 54 10.90 0.84 9.29
N GLY A 55 10.53 2.04 9.75
CA GLY A 55 11.30 3.28 9.58
C GLY A 55 12.28 3.52 10.73
N GLY A 56 13.22 4.44 10.53
CA GLY A 56 14.18 4.87 11.55
C GLY A 56 13.56 5.66 12.70
N ASP A 57 12.37 6.23 12.48
CA ASP A 57 11.58 6.99 13.46
C ASP A 57 10.68 6.12 14.35
N GLY A 58 10.72 4.80 14.18
CA GLY A 58 9.85 3.86 14.88
C GLY A 58 8.44 3.75 14.28
N HIS A 59 8.20 4.32 13.09
CA HIS A 59 6.96 4.09 12.35
C HIS A 59 6.99 2.72 11.67
N HIS A 60 5.87 2.01 11.73
CA HIS A 60 5.76 0.64 11.23
C HIS A 60 4.47 0.42 10.46
N THR A 61 4.54 -0.40 9.42
CA THR A 61 3.34 -0.84 8.70
C THR A 61 3.44 -2.30 8.26
N VAL A 62 2.30 -2.87 7.91
CA VAL A 62 2.17 -4.24 7.42
C VAL A 62 1.40 -4.24 6.11
N LEU A 63 1.86 -5.07 5.18
CA LEU A 63 1.15 -5.40 3.95
C LEU A 63 0.98 -6.91 3.87
N ALA A 64 -0.17 -7.39 3.42
CA ALA A 64 -0.27 -8.78 2.98
C ALA A 64 0.54 -8.96 1.70
N TRP A 65 1.22 -10.10 1.54
CA TRP A 65 1.94 -10.42 0.30
C TRP A 65 1.00 -10.35 -0.92
N ALA A 66 -0.25 -10.81 -0.75
CA ALA A 66 -1.27 -10.77 -1.78
C ALA A 66 -1.64 -9.36 -2.26
N GLU A 67 -1.34 -8.29 -1.50
CA GLU A 67 -1.55 -6.92 -1.98
C GLU A 67 -0.62 -6.58 -3.15
N ILE A 68 0.63 -7.07 -3.14
CA ILE A 68 1.68 -6.74 -4.10
C ILE A 68 2.01 -7.88 -5.09
N ASP A 69 1.32 -9.01 -4.95
CA ASP A 69 1.50 -10.18 -5.80
C ASP A 69 0.78 -10.01 -7.14
N ALA A 70 1.46 -10.37 -8.23
CA ALA A 70 0.97 -10.20 -9.59
C ALA A 70 -0.28 -11.05 -9.92
N ASP A 71 -0.50 -12.18 -9.23
CA ASP A 71 -1.72 -12.98 -9.40
C ASP A 71 -2.90 -12.47 -8.54
N PHE A 72 -2.70 -11.43 -7.72
CA PHE A 72 -3.68 -10.91 -6.76
C PHE A 72 -3.86 -9.39 -6.92
N GLY A 73 -3.50 -8.60 -5.90
CA GLY A 73 -3.75 -7.16 -5.87
C GLY A 73 -2.86 -6.36 -6.82
N ASP A 74 -1.68 -6.88 -7.15
CA ASP A 74 -0.65 -6.25 -8.00
C ASP A 74 -0.44 -4.76 -7.71
N ALA A 75 -0.54 -4.35 -6.44
CA ALA A 75 -0.36 -2.97 -6.05
C ALA A 75 1.10 -2.56 -6.30
N PRO A 76 1.34 -1.41 -6.98
CA PRO A 76 2.68 -0.96 -7.33
C PRO A 76 3.34 -0.28 -6.12
N VAL A 77 3.55 -1.02 -5.04
CA VAL A 77 4.22 -0.53 -3.85
C VAL A 77 5.71 -0.40 -4.13
N LEU A 78 6.25 0.79 -3.90
CA LEU A 78 7.63 1.14 -4.25
C LEU A 78 8.48 1.30 -2.98
N LEU A 79 9.71 0.81 -3.07
CA LEU A 79 10.79 1.24 -2.18
C LEU A 79 11.49 2.40 -2.87
N ALA A 80 11.01 3.62 -2.62
CA ALA A 80 11.51 4.82 -3.28
C ALA A 80 12.93 5.15 -2.83
N THR A 81 13.80 5.37 -3.81
CA THR A 81 15.17 5.88 -3.62
C THR A 81 15.31 7.31 -4.16
N ARG A 82 14.31 7.81 -4.89
CA ARG A 82 14.24 9.19 -5.38
C ARG A 82 12.78 9.67 -5.41
N LEU A 83 12.56 10.93 -5.02
CA LEU A 83 11.24 11.58 -4.98
C LEU A 83 11.35 13.01 -5.53
N ASP A 84 10.50 13.39 -6.49
CA ASP A 84 10.47 14.76 -7.07
C ASP A 84 11.86 15.26 -7.49
N ASP A 85 12.60 14.37 -8.15
CA ASP A 85 13.98 14.60 -8.59
C ASP A 85 15.03 14.77 -7.47
N GLU A 86 14.70 14.49 -6.22
CA GLU A 86 15.65 14.45 -5.11
C GLU A 86 16.04 13.02 -4.75
N ASP A 87 17.36 12.75 -4.72
CA ASP A 87 17.90 11.45 -4.29
C ASP A 87 17.78 11.31 -2.77
N LEU A 88 17.42 10.12 -2.31
CA LEU A 88 17.16 9.84 -0.91
C LEU A 88 18.36 9.21 -0.19
N ASP A 89 19.57 9.23 -0.75
CA ASP A 89 20.75 8.60 -0.13
C ASP A 89 21.03 9.14 1.28
N ALA A 90 20.82 10.45 1.49
CA ALA A 90 20.99 11.09 2.80
C ALA A 90 19.78 10.92 3.73
N ALA A 91 18.56 10.95 3.18
CA ALA A 91 17.31 10.88 3.95
C ALA A 91 16.86 9.43 4.26
N GLY A 92 17.37 8.45 3.52
CA GLY A 92 16.96 7.06 3.53
C GLY A 92 15.74 6.79 2.63
N SER A 93 15.66 5.55 2.13
CA SER A 93 14.56 5.11 1.27
C SER A 93 13.19 5.22 1.94
N GLN A 94 12.15 5.42 1.13
CA GLN A 94 10.78 5.61 1.60
C GLN A 94 9.83 4.54 1.03
N LEU A 95 8.84 4.14 1.81
CA LEU A 95 7.77 3.25 1.36
C LEU A 95 6.67 4.10 0.76
N VAL A 96 6.38 3.88 -0.52
CA VAL A 96 5.30 4.55 -1.23
C VAL A 96 4.24 3.52 -1.58
N VAL A 97 3.00 3.76 -1.15
CA VAL A 97 1.84 2.90 -1.39
C VAL A 97 0.81 3.69 -2.22
N PRO A 98 0.87 3.67 -3.56
CA PRO A 98 0.03 4.54 -4.38
C PRO A 98 -1.48 4.29 -4.27
N VAL A 99 -1.87 3.07 -3.90
CA VAL A 99 -3.29 2.69 -3.72
C VAL A 99 -3.90 3.30 -2.45
N ASP A 100 -3.07 3.76 -1.53
CA ASP A 100 -3.53 4.38 -0.29
C ASP A 100 -3.92 5.83 -0.52
N ARG A 101 -5.22 6.10 -0.42
CA ARG A 101 -5.75 7.48 -0.45
C ARG A 101 -5.44 8.26 0.83
N CYS A 102 -5.19 7.54 1.92
CA CYS A 102 -4.74 8.07 3.21
C CYS A 102 -3.30 7.59 3.40
N GLY A 103 -2.33 8.51 3.45
CA GLY A 103 -0.90 8.18 3.50
C GLY A 103 -0.41 7.52 4.80
N ALA A 104 -1.28 6.90 5.59
CA ALA A 104 -0.96 6.33 6.90
C ALA A 104 0.12 5.24 6.86
N ARG A 105 0.28 4.55 5.72
CA ARG A 105 1.29 3.51 5.51
C ARG A 105 2.56 4.00 4.79
N TYR A 106 2.74 5.32 4.62
CA TYR A 106 4.03 5.86 4.19
C TYR A 106 5.05 5.73 5.32
N ILE A 107 6.20 5.13 5.03
CA ILE A 107 7.30 4.96 5.98
C ILE A 107 8.52 5.69 5.42
N SER A 108 9.16 6.55 6.21
CA SER A 108 10.41 7.20 5.84
C SER A 108 11.62 6.47 6.43
N ALA A 109 12.80 6.72 5.86
CA ALA A 109 14.08 6.20 6.35
C ALA A 109 14.03 4.71 6.72
N ILE A 110 13.62 3.86 5.76
CA ILE A 110 13.39 2.44 6.02
C ILE A 110 14.67 1.77 6.52
N THR A 111 14.56 1.09 7.65
CA THR A 111 15.65 0.35 8.29
C THR A 111 15.48 -1.16 8.18
N ARG A 112 14.26 -1.65 7.98
CA ARG A 112 13.97 -3.09 7.89
C ARG A 112 12.74 -3.39 7.04
N VAL A 113 12.87 -4.40 6.19
CA VAL A 113 11.75 -5.12 5.57
C VAL A 113 11.84 -6.58 6.02
N TRP A 114 10.80 -7.05 6.71
CA TRP A 114 10.65 -8.45 7.11
C TRP A 114 9.60 -9.10 6.22
N VAL A 115 9.85 -10.35 5.83
CA VAL A 115 8.89 -11.19 5.11
C VAL A 115 8.72 -12.48 5.88
N GLY A 116 7.48 -12.86 6.14
CA GLY A 116 7.22 -14.15 6.77
C GLY A 116 5.79 -14.61 6.65
N ALA A 117 5.61 -15.90 6.85
CA ALA A 117 4.27 -16.47 6.93
C ALA A 117 3.58 -15.85 8.14
N TRP A 118 2.32 -15.44 7.98
CA TRP A 118 1.50 -15.14 9.13
C TRP A 118 1.40 -16.42 9.98
N PRO A 119 1.96 -16.44 11.20
CA PRO A 119 1.89 -17.62 12.04
C PRO A 119 0.42 -17.91 12.32
N GLY A 120 -0.07 -19.03 11.84
CA GLY A 120 -1.43 -19.49 12.10
C GLY A 120 -1.58 -19.93 13.56
N HIS A 121 -1.38 -19.06 14.54
CA HIS A 121 -1.50 -19.42 15.96
C HIS A 121 -1.82 -18.20 16.84
N GLY A 122 -2.95 -18.26 17.57
CA GLY A 122 -3.37 -17.27 18.56
C GLY A 122 -4.89 -17.18 18.73
N ASN A 123 -5.48 -18.14 19.44
CA ASN A 123 -6.90 -18.32 19.78
C ASN A 123 -7.84 -17.09 19.74
N ARG A 124 -8.46 -16.87 18.58
CA ARG A 124 -9.91 -16.61 18.46
C ARG A 124 -10.37 -17.07 17.07
N ARG A 125 -10.71 -18.35 16.95
CA ARG A 125 -11.43 -18.84 15.76
C ARG A 125 -12.85 -18.30 15.83
N LEU A 126 -13.12 -17.19 15.13
CA LEU A 126 -14.48 -16.89 14.72
C LEU A 126 -14.88 -18.01 13.75
N ARG A 127 -15.74 -18.93 14.20
CA ARG A 127 -16.41 -19.85 13.28
C ARG A 127 -17.35 -19.00 12.44
N VAL A 128 -17.02 -18.80 11.17
CA VAL A 128 -17.99 -18.35 10.17
C VAL A 128 -19.00 -19.49 10.04
N ARG A 129 -20.14 -19.38 10.72
CA ARG A 129 -21.29 -20.23 10.43
C ARG A 129 -21.82 -19.78 9.08
N THR A 130 -21.49 -20.51 8.02
CA THR A 130 -22.18 -20.39 6.74
C THR A 130 -23.60 -20.92 6.93
N GLY A 131 -24.44 -20.12 7.58
CA GLY A 131 -25.88 -20.31 7.64
C GLY A 131 -26.50 -19.51 6.51
N ILE A 132 -27.16 -20.21 5.60
CA ILE A 132 -28.03 -19.65 4.56
C ILE A 132 -28.86 -18.51 5.16
N ILE A 133 -28.95 -17.41 4.40
CA ILE A 133 -29.76 -16.23 4.68
C ILE A 133 -31.18 -16.69 5.07
N GLY A 134 -31.49 -16.64 6.37
CA GLY A 134 -32.82 -16.88 6.91
C GLY A 134 -33.28 -15.64 7.65
N LEU A 135 -33.86 -14.69 6.91
CA LEU A 135 -34.59 -13.56 7.48
C LEU A 135 -35.85 -14.12 8.17
N ALA A 136 -35.83 -14.26 9.49
CA ALA A 136 -37.04 -14.44 10.27
C ALA A 136 -37.32 -13.13 11.01
N ALA A 137 -38.22 -12.34 10.44
CA ALA A 137 -38.85 -11.22 11.14
C ALA A 137 -39.48 -11.73 12.43
N ARG A 138 -39.13 -11.10 13.56
CA ARG A 138 -39.71 -11.41 14.86
C ARG A 138 -40.87 -10.46 15.11
N LEU A 139 -42.09 -10.93 14.90
CA LEU A 139 -43.29 -10.36 15.50
C LEU A 139 -43.56 -11.12 16.80
N LYS A 140 -43.48 -10.41 17.92
CA LYS A 140 -44.38 -10.49 19.08
C LYS A 140 -44.10 -9.31 19.99
#